data_AF-A0A8S9UYQ0-F1
#
_entry.id   AF-A0A8S9UYQ0-F1
#
_cell.length_a   1.000
_cell.length_b   1.000
_cell.length_c   1.000
_cell.angle_alpha   90.00
_cell.angle_beta   90.00
_cell.angle_gamma   90.00
#
_symmetry.space_group_name_H-M   'P 1'
#
loop_
_entity.id
_entity.type
_entity.pdbx_description
1 polymer ?
#
loop_
_entity_poly.entity_id
_entity_poly.type
_entity_poly.pdbx_seq_one_letter_code
_entity_poly.pdbx_strand_id
1 'polypeptide(L)'
;MYLPQTSRLYGAAIAAPKFADQRLESRTRVDYTGSLRRFTAFCIADGYPDPMKQRFVQLPGVLAASIIQLATANKRRWPAEKLRAAISWHYAKPKMFSDGHPRDR
;
A
#
# COMPACT_ATOMS: atom_id res chain seq x y z
N MET A 1 -18.12 9.06 0.35
CA MET A 1 -19.07 8.81 1.45
C MET A 1 -18.29 8.31 2.66
N TYR A 2 -18.39 8.98 3.80
CA TYR A 2 -17.89 8.44 5.07
C TYR A 2 -18.89 7.40 5.60
N LEU A 3 -18.39 6.22 6.00
CA LEU A 3 -19.22 5.26 6.71
C LEU A 3 -19.60 5.85 8.08
N PRO A 4 -20.85 5.69 8.55
CA PRO A 4 -21.21 6.10 9.91
C PRO A 4 -20.28 5.42 10.91
N GLN A 5 -19.72 6.18 11.85
CA GLN A 5 -18.79 5.64 12.86
C GLN A 5 -19.45 4.60 13.77
N THR A 6 -20.78 4.62 13.85
CA THR A 6 -21.61 3.65 14.57
C THR A 6 -21.93 2.38 13.77
N SER A 7 -21.55 2.32 12.49
CA SER A 7 -21.79 1.15 11.64
C SER A 7 -20.92 -0.03 12.06
N ARG A 8 -21.52 -1.23 12.10
CA ARG A 8 -20.79 -2.49 12.28
C ARG A 8 -19.67 -2.66 11.26
N LEU A 9 -19.89 -2.20 10.01
CA LEU A 9 -18.87 -2.28 8.95
C LEU A 9 -17.69 -1.35 9.23
N TYR A 10 -17.94 -0.18 9.83
CA TYR A 10 -16.88 0.76 10.23
C TYR A 10 -15.98 0.14 11.31
N GLY A 11 -16.58 -0.45 12.35
CA GLY A 11 -15.84 -1.18 13.38
C GLY A 11 -15.02 -2.33 12.82
N ALA A 12 -15.59 -3.12 11.90
CA ALA A 12 -14.88 -4.20 11.22
C ALA A 12 -13.71 -3.69 10.35
N ALA A 13 -13.90 -2.57 9.62
CA ALA A 13 -12.88 -1.99 8.76
C ALA A 13 -11.68 -1.46 9.55
N ILE A 14 -11.87 -0.95 10.77
CA ILE A 14 -10.78 -0.50 11.65
C ILE A 14 -10.01 -1.69 12.24
N ALA A 15 -10.72 -2.77 12.58
CA ALA A 15 -10.11 -3.94 13.23
C ALA A 15 -9.40 -4.87 12.22
N ALA A 16 -9.94 -5.01 11.01
CA ALA A 16 -9.47 -5.96 10.00
C ALA A 16 -7.97 -5.88 9.68
N PRO A 17 -7.35 -4.69 9.55
CA PRO A 17 -5.92 -4.59 9.28
C PRO A 17 -5.05 -5.20 10.37
N LYS A 18 -5.44 -5.07 11.64
CA LYS A 18 -4.72 -5.66 12.77
C LYS A 18 -4.73 -7.20 12.68
N PHE A 19 -5.90 -7.77 12.37
CA PHE A 19 -6.01 -9.21 12.18
C PHE A 19 -5.23 -9.70 10.95
N ALA A 20 -5.28 -8.97 9.84
CA ALA A 20 -4.53 -9.30 8.64
C ALA A 20 -3.01 -9.28 8.88
N ASP A 21 -2.51 -8.29 9.64
CA ASP A 21 -1.09 -8.19 9.98
C ASP A 21 -0.62 -9.34 10.90
N GLN A 22 -1.45 -9.75 11.86
CA GLN A 22 -1.17 -10.86 12.77
C GLN A 22 -1.12 -12.22 12.07
N ARG A 23 -1.96 -12.43 11.04
CA ARG A 23 -2.01 -13.67 10.27
C ARG A 23 -1.00 -13.72 9.13
N LEU A 24 -0.29 -12.62 8.87
CA LEU A 24 0.70 -12.55 7.80
C LEU A 24 1.97 -13.32 8.22
N GLU A 25 2.30 -14.35 7.46
CA GLU A 25 3.52 -15.13 7.69
C GLU A 25 4.78 -14.25 7.68
N SER A 26 5.74 -14.56 8.55
CA SER A 26 7.00 -13.83 8.65
C SER A 26 7.74 -13.74 7.31
N ARG A 27 7.74 -14.81 6.52
CA ARG A 27 8.34 -14.83 5.19
C ARG A 27 7.65 -13.86 4.24
N THR A 28 6.32 -13.86 4.23
CA THR A 28 5.51 -12.94 3.41
C THR A 28 5.73 -11.48 3.82
N ARG A 29 5.91 -11.21 5.11
CA ARG A 29 6.26 -9.87 5.61
C ARG A 29 7.62 -9.38 5.07
N VAL A 30 8.62 -10.27 5.03
CA VAL A 30 9.94 -9.97 4.44
C VAL A 30 9.81 -9.67 2.95
N ASP A 31 9.07 -10.51 2.23
CA ASP A 31 8.78 -10.35 0.81
C ASP A 31 8.08 -9.02 0.50
N TYR A 32 7.06 -8.66 1.28
CA TYR A 32 6.36 -7.39 1.14
C TYR A 32 7.28 -6.21 1.41
N THR A 33 8.06 -6.27 2.48
CA THR A 33 9.06 -5.23 2.80
C THR A 33 10.05 -5.04 1.67
N GLY A 34 10.53 -6.13 1.06
CA GLY A 34 11.40 -6.08 -0.12
C GLY A 34 10.73 -5.40 -1.32
N SER A 35 9.48 -5.75 -1.62
CA SER A 35 8.71 -5.11 -2.69
C SER A 35 8.48 -3.62 -2.44
N LEU A 36 8.12 -3.23 -1.21
CA LEU A 36 7.90 -1.83 -0.84
C LEU A 36 9.18 -1.00 -0.94
N ARG A 37 10.34 -1.57 -0.56
CA ARG A 37 11.64 -0.89 -0.74
C ARG A 37 11.95 -0.61 -2.22
N ARG A 38 11.69 -1.58 -3.10
CA ARG A 38 11.89 -1.39 -4.55
C ARG A 38 10.95 -0.34 -5.12
N PHE A 39 9.69 -0.34 -4.70
CA PHE A 39 8.73 0.68 -5.10
C PHE A 39 9.11 2.07 -4.59
N THR A 40 9.61 2.16 -3.35
CA THR A 40 10.11 3.42 -2.78
C THR A 40 11.29 3.96 -3.58
N ALA A 41 12.25 3.10 -3.94
CA ALA A 41 13.37 3.47 -4.79
C ALA A 41 12.91 3.94 -6.17
N PHE A 42 11.91 3.26 -6.76
CA PHE A 42 11.29 3.67 -8.02
C PHE A 42 10.68 5.09 -7.94
N CYS A 43 9.92 5.39 -6.88
CA CYS A 43 9.35 6.72 -6.67
C CYS A 43 10.44 7.80 -6.50
N ILE A 44 11.42 7.56 -5.62
CA ILE A 44 12.47 8.54 -5.30
C ILE A 44 13.36 8.82 -6.51
N ALA A 45 13.65 7.81 -7.34
CA ALA A 45 14.44 7.98 -8.55
C ALA A 45 13.83 8.97 -9.54
N ASP A 46 12.50 9.14 -9.50
CA ASP A 46 11.74 10.04 -10.38
C ASP A 46 11.28 11.32 -9.64
N GLY A 47 11.88 11.61 -8.48
CA GLY A 47 11.62 12.83 -7.71
C GLY A 47 10.34 12.82 -6.86
N TYR A 48 9.65 11.68 -6.75
CA TYR A 48 8.48 11.56 -5.88
C TYR A 48 8.87 11.37 -4.40
N PRO A 49 8.01 11.81 -3.46
CA PRO A 49 8.20 11.53 -2.04
C PRO A 49 8.24 10.03 -1.73
N ASP A 50 8.86 9.67 -0.60
CA ASP A 50 8.83 8.30 -0.07
C ASP A 50 7.37 7.89 0.23
N PRO A 51 6.77 6.97 -0.56
CA PRO A 51 5.36 6.60 -0.42
C PRO A 51 5.09 5.87 0.91
N MET A 52 6.12 5.35 1.58
CA MET A 52 5.99 4.67 2.86
C MET A 52 5.89 5.66 4.03
N LYS A 53 6.30 6.91 3.81
CA LYS A 53 6.26 7.99 4.80
C LYS A 53 5.17 9.02 4.51
N GLN A 54 4.93 9.32 3.24
CA GLN A 54 4.03 10.38 2.82
C GLN A 54 3.16 9.93 1.65
N ARG A 55 1.84 10.15 1.76
CA ARG A 55 0.92 9.98 0.63
C ARG A 55 0.92 11.24 -0.25
N PHE A 56 0.75 11.05 -1.54
CA PHE A 56 0.66 12.13 -2.54
C PHE A 56 -0.42 11.80 -3.59
N VAL A 57 -0.95 12.83 -4.25
CA VAL A 57 -2.13 12.72 -5.14
C VAL A 57 -1.92 11.70 -6.25
N GLN A 58 -0.72 11.70 -6.85
CA GLN A 58 -0.37 10.89 -8.01
C GLN A 58 -0.04 9.44 -7.66
N LEU A 59 0.00 9.07 -6.37
CA LEU A 59 0.41 7.75 -5.90
C LEU A 59 -0.32 6.58 -6.61
N PRO A 60 -1.65 6.62 -6.83
CA PRO A 60 -2.33 5.56 -7.59
C PRO A 60 -1.81 5.40 -9.02
N GLY A 61 -1.50 6.52 -9.70
CA GLY A 61 -0.94 6.53 -11.05
C GLY A 61 0.51 6.00 -11.08
N VAL A 62 1.35 6.46 -10.15
CA VAL A 62 2.74 5.99 -10.00
C VAL A 62 2.80 4.49 -9.67
N LEU A 63 1.88 4.01 -8.82
CA LEU A 63 1.74 2.59 -8.54
C LEU A 63 1.36 1.80 -9.80
N ALA A 64 0.39 2.28 -10.59
CA ALA A 64 0.00 1.64 -11.84
C ALA A 64 1.17 1.57 -12.83
N ALA A 65 1.95 2.65 -12.96
CA ALA A 65 3.15 2.68 -13.79
C ALA A 65 4.20 1.66 -13.34
N SER A 66 4.49 1.59 -12.04
CA SER A 66 5.43 0.61 -11.48
C SER A 66 4.97 -0.84 -11.72
N ILE A 67 3.68 -1.09 -11.58
CA ILE A 67 3.08 -2.41 -11.86
C ILE A 67 3.20 -2.78 -13.34
N ILE A 68 2.93 -1.85 -14.26
CA ILE A 68 3.07 -2.09 -15.69
C ILE A 68 4.53 -2.39 -16.02
N GLN A 69 5.47 -1.61 -15.50
CA GLN A 69 6.90 -1.84 -15.70
C GLN A 69 7.33 -3.22 -15.17
N LEU A 70 6.86 -3.63 -14.00
CA LEU A 70 7.12 -4.97 -13.46
C LEU A 70 6.53 -6.07 -14.35
N ALA A 71 5.32 -5.88 -14.86
CA ALA A 71 4.66 -6.84 -15.74
C ALA A 71 5.37 -6.97 -17.09
N THR A 72 5.89 -5.87 -17.64
CA THR A 72 6.64 -5.87 -18.90
C THR A 72 8.04 -6.45 -18.73
N ALA A 73 8.72 -6.15 -17.63
CA ALA A 73 10.08 -6.61 -17.37
C ALA A 73 10.17 -8.09 -16.93
N ASN A 74 9.06 -8.69 -16.47
CA ASN A 74 9.05 -10.05 -15.93
C ASN A 74 8.08 -10.95 -16.71
N LYS A 75 8.55 -12.14 -17.08
CA LYS A 75 7.67 -13.17 -17.70
C LYS A 75 6.55 -13.66 -16.77
N ARG A 76 6.69 -13.47 -15.45
CA ARG A 76 5.72 -13.90 -14.43
C ARG A 76 4.98 -12.68 -13.89
N ARG A 77 3.67 -12.81 -13.65
CA ARG A 77 2.81 -11.76 -13.05
C ARG A 77 3.06 -11.57 -11.55
N TRP A 78 3.69 -12.54 -10.91
CA TRP A 78 3.87 -12.61 -9.46
C TRP A 78 4.53 -11.37 -8.81
N PRO A 79 5.56 -10.72 -9.39
CA PRO A 79 6.13 -9.50 -8.82
C PRO A 79 5.14 -8.34 -8.76
N ALA A 80 4.30 -8.16 -9.79
CA ALA A 80 3.29 -7.12 -9.83
C ALA A 80 2.16 -7.37 -8.81
N GLU A 81 1.71 -8.61 -8.69
CA GLU A 81 0.70 -9.01 -7.69
C GLU A 81 1.23 -8.88 -6.26
N LYS A 82 2.50 -9.27 -6.04
CA LYS A 82 3.17 -9.06 -4.75
C LYS A 82 3.26 -7.58 -4.39
N LEU A 83 3.57 -6.69 -5.34
CA LEU A 83 3.58 -5.25 -5.10
C LEU A 83 2.18 -4.75 -4.72
N ARG A 84 1.13 -5.13 -5.45
CA ARG A 84 -0.26 -4.77 -5.12
C ARG A 84 -0.63 -5.19 -3.70
N ALA A 85 -0.34 -6.43 -3.33
CA ALA A 85 -0.66 -6.97 -2.02
C ALA A 85 0.14 -6.28 -0.91
N ALA A 86 1.43 -6.00 -1.14
CA ALA A 86 2.28 -5.29 -0.18
C ALA A 86 1.80 -3.85 0.06
N ILE A 87 1.39 -3.15 -0.99
CA ILE A 87 0.85 -1.79 -0.91
C ILE A 87 -0.47 -1.76 -0.16
N SER A 88 -1.38 -2.69 -0.47
CA SER A 88 -2.64 -2.86 0.27
C SER A 88 -2.40 -3.10 1.75
N TRP A 89 -1.49 -4.02 2.08
CA TRP A 89 -1.10 -4.31 3.47
C TRP A 89 -0.52 -3.09 4.19
N HIS A 90 0.35 -2.32 3.53
CA HIS A 90 0.97 -1.13 4.13
C HIS A 90 -0.06 -0.03 4.40
N TYR A 91 -0.89 0.29 3.42
CA TYR A 91 -1.88 1.37 3.54
C TYR A 91 -3.12 1.02 4.33
N ALA A 92 -3.35 -0.26 4.61
CA ALA A 92 -4.35 -0.69 5.58
C ALA A 92 -3.95 -0.41 7.04
N LYS A 93 -2.69 -0.02 7.33
CA LYS A 93 -2.27 0.24 8.72
C LYS A 93 -2.93 1.51 9.27
N PRO A 94 -3.37 1.53 10.55
CA PRO A 94 -3.99 2.69 11.19
C PRO A 94 -3.22 4.01 11.01
N LYS A 95 -1.88 3.97 11.09
CA LYS A 95 -1.00 5.12 10.90
C LYS A 95 -1.14 5.77 9.50
N MET A 96 -1.53 5.00 8.51
CA MET A 96 -1.74 5.49 7.14
C MET A 96 -3.14 6.10 6.93
N PHE A 97 -4.06 5.91 7.88
CA PHE A 97 -5.38 6.56 7.90
C PHE A 97 -5.38 7.86 8.70
N SER A 98 -4.52 7.99 9.72
CA SER A 98 -4.52 9.12 10.66
C SER A 98 -4.05 10.45 10.07
N ASP A 99 -3.18 10.43 9.05
CA ASP A 99 -2.65 11.68 8.48
C ASP A 99 -3.56 12.29 7.41
N GLY A 100 -4.49 11.51 6.84
CA GLY A 100 -5.34 11.94 5.71
C GLY A 100 -4.51 12.39 4.50
N HIS A 101 -5.08 12.37 3.30
CA HIS A 101 -4.51 13.20 2.25
C HIS A 101 -4.78 14.67 2.62
N PRO A 102 -3.89 15.65 2.32
CA PRO A 102 -4.20 17.08 2.48
C PRO A 102 -5.44 17.56 1.68
N ARG A 103 -6.01 16.70 0.83
CA ARG A 103 -7.25 16.93 0.07
C ARG A 103 -8.45 16.16 0.64
N ASP A 104 -8.25 15.42 1.73
CA ASP A 104 -9.30 14.74 2.49
C ASP A 104 -9.76 15.60 3.70
N ARG A 105 -9.20 16.80 3.85
CA ARG A 105 -9.64 17.85 4.79
C ARG A 105 -10.41 18.93 4.06
#